data_AF-A0A142WPF2-F1
#
_entry.id   AF-A0A142WPF2-F1
#
_cell.length_a   1.000
_cell.length_b   1.000
_cell.length_c   1.000
_cell.angle_alpha   90.00
_cell.angle_beta   90.00
_cell.angle_gamma   90.00
#
_symmetry.space_group_name_H-M   'P 1'
#
loop_
_entity.id
_entity.type
_entity.pdbx_description
1 polymer ?
#
loop_
_entity_poly.entity_id
_entity_poly.type
_entity_poly.pdbx_seq_one_letter_code
_entity_poly.pdbx_strand_id
1 'polypeptide(L)'
;MARHEADREDLIADAVALIHRAEFLVAGCPEPIVVGCRATGAWSFYFGDEPVFQFEPDGSLRRAFVDGKLYRSQGTTMAELTRVRTDAATTLERRDLTNEEAAAFCERIQKDLVVLQNQLWEEKFQVLRSVGFDVPPRSAVADALHSILDGGIRFAPAISTRKT
;
A
#
# COMPACT_ATOMS: atom_id res chain seq x y z
N MET A 1 -3.96 -18.42 -17.44
CA MET A 1 -2.59 -18.95 -17.38
C MET A 1 -2.19 -19.04 -15.92
N ALA A 2 -1.69 -20.21 -15.52
CA ALA A 2 -1.53 -20.68 -14.14
C ALA A 2 -0.87 -19.64 -13.21
N ARG A 3 -1.54 -19.30 -12.11
CA ARG A 3 -0.93 -18.55 -10.99
C ARG A 3 0.00 -19.52 -10.26
N HIS A 4 1.28 -19.48 -10.61
CA HIS A 4 2.33 -20.25 -9.94
C HIS A 4 2.47 -19.76 -8.50
N GLU A 5 2.21 -20.66 -7.56
CA GLU A 5 2.43 -20.56 -6.11
C GLU A 5 3.92 -20.46 -5.73
N ALA A 6 4.82 -20.30 -6.72
CA ALA A 6 6.28 -20.34 -6.59
C ALA A 6 6.98 -18.99 -6.89
N ASP A 7 6.24 -17.95 -7.25
CA ASP A 7 6.76 -16.58 -7.49
C ASP A 7 6.40 -15.63 -6.33
N ARG A 8 6.12 -16.17 -5.14
CA ARG A 8 5.91 -15.38 -3.93
C ARG A 8 7.28 -14.93 -3.39
N GLU A 9 7.88 -13.99 -4.12
CA GLU A 9 9.10 -13.27 -3.75
C GLU A 9 9.01 -12.76 -2.30
N ASP A 10 10.09 -12.87 -1.53
CA ASP A 10 10.10 -12.49 -0.12
C ASP A 10 9.99 -10.96 -0.01
N LEU A 11 8.76 -10.46 0.09
CA LEU A 11 8.44 -9.03 0.16
C LEU A 11 9.24 -8.28 1.23
N ILE A 12 9.63 -8.94 2.33
CA ILE A 12 10.48 -8.34 3.37
C ILE A 12 11.94 -8.25 2.89
N ALA A 13 12.44 -9.28 2.20
CA ALA A 13 13.79 -9.28 1.64
C ALA A 13 13.93 -8.26 0.50
N ASP A 14 12.93 -8.14 -0.37
CA ASP A 14 12.97 -7.29 -1.54
C ASP A 14 12.64 -5.82 -1.24
N ALA A 15 11.97 -5.56 -0.13
CA ALA A 15 11.70 -4.21 0.37
C ALA A 15 12.92 -3.55 1.04
N VAL A 16 14.12 -3.64 0.44
CA VAL A 16 15.37 -3.07 0.96
C VAL A 16 15.32 -1.55 1.17
N ALA A 17 14.44 -0.85 0.44
CA ALA A 17 14.23 0.58 0.60
C ALA A 17 13.44 0.94 1.90
N LEU A 18 12.79 -0.04 2.54
CA LEU A 18 12.08 0.12 3.81
C LEU A 18 13.05 -0.19 4.95
N ILE A 19 13.66 0.86 5.50
CA ILE A 19 14.68 0.73 6.55
C ILE A 19 14.09 0.21 7.87
N HIS A 20 12.81 0.50 8.12
CA HIS A 20 12.02 -0.10 9.18
C HIS A 20 10.92 -0.92 8.54
N ARG A 21 10.83 -2.21 8.83
CA ARG A 21 9.78 -3.07 8.26
C ARG A 21 9.45 -4.24 9.16
N ALA A 22 8.19 -4.65 9.15
CA ALA A 22 7.70 -5.75 9.95
C ALA A 22 6.65 -6.52 9.17
N GLU A 23 6.59 -7.81 9.45
CA GLU A 23 5.62 -8.75 8.90
C GLU A 23 4.70 -9.21 10.04
N PHE A 24 3.40 -9.01 9.86
CA PHE A 24 2.39 -9.34 10.83
C PHE A 24 1.49 -10.46 10.30
N LEU A 25 1.34 -11.53 11.06
CA LEU A 25 0.22 -12.45 10.88
C LEU A 25 -0.97 -11.87 11.64
N VAL A 26 -2.02 -11.47 10.93
CA VAL A 26 -3.18 -10.79 11.50
C VAL A 26 -4.39 -11.72 11.47
N ALA A 27 -5.13 -11.82 12.57
CA ALA A 27 -6.30 -12.70 12.64
C ALA A 27 -7.35 -12.30 11.59
N GLY A 28 -7.80 -13.29 10.80
CA GLY A 28 -8.77 -13.08 9.73
C GLY A 28 -8.18 -12.61 8.40
N CYS A 29 -6.87 -12.33 8.34
CA CYS A 29 -6.16 -12.13 7.07
C CYS A 29 -5.55 -13.46 6.61
N PRO A 30 -5.80 -13.88 5.35
CA PRO A 30 -5.28 -15.15 4.85
C PRO A 30 -3.76 -15.13 4.67
N GLU A 31 -3.17 -13.95 4.52
CA GLU A 31 -1.75 -13.75 4.23
C GLU A 31 -1.13 -12.75 5.21
N PRO A 32 0.17 -12.88 5.52
CA PRO A 32 0.87 -11.89 6.33
C PRO A 32 0.82 -10.50 5.70
N ILE A 33 0.68 -9.49 6.56
CA ILE A 33 0.73 -8.09 6.17
C ILE A 33 2.14 -7.59 6.40
N VAL A 34 2.79 -7.12 5.34
CA VAL A 34 4.10 -6.46 5.43
C VAL A 34 3.87 -4.96 5.50
N VAL A 35 4.45 -4.32 6.50
CA VAL A 35 4.43 -2.87 6.66
C VAL A 35 5.86 -2.37 6.73
N GLY A 36 6.16 -1.28 6.06
CA GLY A 36 7.46 -0.66 6.23
C GLY A 36 7.49 0.83 5.94
N CYS A 37 8.53 1.45 6.48
CA CYS A 37 8.81 2.88 6.42
C CYS A 37 10.17 3.11 5.77
N ARG A 38 10.20 4.06 4.84
CA ARG A 38 11.44 4.55 4.22
C ARG A 38 12.16 5.52 5.16
N ALA A 39 13.44 5.76 4.91
CA ALA A 39 14.21 6.81 5.60
C ALA A 39 13.58 8.20 5.49
N THR A 40 12.77 8.43 4.46
CA THR A 40 12.03 9.68 4.26
C THR A 40 10.79 9.82 5.14
N GLY A 41 10.39 8.79 5.89
CA GLY A 41 9.13 8.73 6.64
C GLY A 41 7.93 8.20 5.85
N ALA A 42 8.11 7.85 4.57
CA ALA A 42 7.05 7.34 3.72
C ALA A 42 6.71 5.88 4.06
N TRP A 43 5.43 5.61 4.32
CA TRP A 43 4.94 4.29 4.70
C TRP A 43 4.42 3.48 3.51
N SER A 44 4.49 2.16 3.61
CA SER A 44 3.92 1.23 2.65
C SER A 44 3.32 0.02 3.37
N PHE A 45 2.13 -0.38 2.96
CA PHE A 45 1.35 -1.48 3.52
C PHE A 45 1.07 -2.48 2.39
N TYR A 46 1.46 -3.73 2.58
CA TYR A 46 1.28 -4.83 1.64
C TYR A 46 0.41 -5.88 2.31
N PHE A 47 -0.79 -6.10 1.80
CA PHE A 47 -1.72 -7.11 2.29
C PHE A 47 -1.53 -8.37 1.47
N GLY A 48 -0.48 -9.14 1.78
CA GLY A 48 -0.02 -10.18 0.87
C GLY A 48 0.50 -9.60 -0.45
N ASP A 49 0.12 -10.21 -1.57
CA ASP A 49 0.50 -9.74 -2.91
C ASP A 49 -0.29 -8.48 -3.33
N GLU A 50 -1.57 -8.42 -2.94
CA GLU A 50 -2.46 -7.27 -3.13
C GLU A 50 -3.61 -7.26 -2.10
N PRO A 51 -4.10 -6.08 -1.67
CA PRO A 51 -3.69 -4.75 -2.12
C PRO A 51 -2.38 -4.23 -1.52
N VAL A 52 -1.77 -3.26 -2.21
CA VAL A 52 -0.60 -2.51 -1.75
C VAL A 52 -0.95 -1.02 -1.70
N PHE A 53 -0.62 -0.35 -0.60
CA PHE A 53 -0.80 1.09 -0.42
C PHE A 53 0.53 1.75 -0.08
N GLN A 54 0.87 2.83 -0.79
CA GLN A 54 2.10 3.58 -0.57
C GLN A 54 1.75 5.04 -0.29
N PHE A 55 2.18 5.52 0.87
CA PHE A 55 1.91 6.87 1.36
C PHE A 55 3.18 7.72 1.33
N GLU A 56 3.01 9.03 1.19
CA GLU A 56 4.05 10.02 1.49
C GLU A 56 4.20 10.19 3.01
N PRO A 57 5.26 10.88 3.49
CA PRO A 57 5.51 11.06 4.92
C PRO A 57 4.39 11.81 5.68
N ASP A 58 3.60 12.61 4.97
CA ASP A 58 2.44 13.34 5.52
C ASP A 58 1.16 12.50 5.61
N GLY A 59 1.24 11.20 5.26
CA GLY A 59 0.12 10.27 5.24
C GLY A 59 -0.75 10.36 3.99
N SER A 60 -0.39 11.17 2.99
CA SER A 60 -1.14 11.25 1.73
C SER A 60 -0.83 10.06 0.81
N LEU A 61 -1.87 9.48 0.20
CA LEU A 61 -1.76 8.33 -0.68
C LEU A 61 -1.07 8.72 -1.99
N ARG A 62 0.06 8.07 -2.27
CA ARG A 62 0.87 8.31 -3.45
C ARG A 62 0.57 7.33 -4.56
N ARG A 63 0.53 6.04 -4.23
CA ARG A 63 0.34 4.93 -5.16
C ARG A 63 -0.41 3.81 -4.48
N ALA A 64 -1.15 3.05 -5.26
CA ALA A 64 -1.75 1.81 -4.81
C ALA A 64 -1.69 0.75 -5.92
N PHE A 65 -1.65 -0.52 -5.54
CA PHE A 65 -1.83 -1.64 -6.47
C PHE A 65 -2.98 -2.49 -5.95
N VAL A 66 -4.06 -2.57 -6.72
CA VAL A 66 -5.32 -3.13 -6.27
C VAL A 66 -6.00 -3.81 -7.45
N ASP A 67 -6.45 -5.06 -7.28
CA ASP A 67 -7.13 -5.88 -8.30
C ASP A 67 -6.35 -5.93 -9.63
N GLY A 68 -5.03 -6.11 -9.56
CA GLY A 68 -4.14 -6.16 -10.72
C GLY A 68 -3.86 -4.80 -11.40
N LYS A 69 -4.35 -3.69 -10.83
CA LYS A 69 -4.24 -2.35 -11.42
C LYS A 69 -3.34 -1.44 -10.61
N LEU A 70 -2.52 -0.65 -11.31
CA LEU A 70 -1.65 0.34 -10.67
C LEU A 70 -2.34 1.71 -10.65
N TYR A 71 -2.50 2.28 -9.47
CA TYR A 71 -3.03 3.61 -9.25
C TYR A 71 -1.92 4.59 -8.87
N ARG A 72 -1.98 5.82 -9.39
CA ARG A 72 -1.05 6.92 -9.07
C ARG A 72 -1.78 8.22 -8.78
N SER A 73 -1.37 8.92 -7.74
CA SER A 73 -1.97 10.20 -7.40
C SER A 73 -1.77 11.26 -8.48
N GLN A 74 -2.83 12.06 -8.67
CA GLN A 74 -2.91 13.26 -9.52
C GLN A 74 -3.09 14.54 -8.69
N GLY A 75 -2.92 14.48 -7.37
CA GLY A 75 -3.16 15.61 -6.46
C GLY A 75 -4.59 15.62 -5.92
N THR A 76 -5.59 15.55 -6.80
CA THR A 76 -7.02 15.60 -6.42
C THR A 76 -7.78 14.30 -6.67
N THR A 77 -7.20 13.38 -7.44
CA THR A 77 -7.76 12.06 -7.76
C THR A 77 -6.62 11.05 -7.98
N MET A 78 -6.95 9.81 -8.33
CA MET A 78 -6.00 8.79 -8.77
C MET A 78 -6.17 8.52 -10.27
N ALA A 79 -5.05 8.18 -10.93
CA ALA A 79 -5.04 7.66 -12.28
C ALA A 79 -4.79 6.15 -12.23
N GLU A 80 -5.70 5.37 -12.82
CA GLU A 80 -5.53 3.95 -13.12
C GLU A 80 -4.60 3.80 -14.32
N LEU A 81 -3.60 2.92 -14.19
CA LEU A 81 -2.65 2.58 -15.23
C LEU A 81 -2.78 1.10 -15.58
N THR A 82 -3.18 0.82 -16.81
CA THR A 82 -3.40 -0.52 -17.32
C THR A 82 -2.40 -0.81 -18.43
N ARG A 83 -1.67 -1.92 -18.30
CA ARG A 83 -0.79 -2.40 -19.38
C ARG A 83 -1.64 -3.16 -20.39
N VAL A 84 -1.73 -2.63 -21.60
CA VAL A 84 -2.40 -3.30 -22.72
C VAL A 84 -1.34 -3.89 -23.63
N ARG A 85 -1.37 -5.22 -23.79
CA ARG A 85 -0.48 -5.94 -24.71
C ARG A 85 -1.22 -6.20 -26.00
N THR A 86 -0.64 -5.76 -27.10
CA THR A 86 -1.04 -6.14 -28.45
C THR A 86 0.08 -6.96 -29.09
N ASP A 87 -0.19 -7.64 -30.19
CA ASP A 87 0.82 -8.42 -30.93
C ASP A 87 2.00 -7.56 -31.41
N ALA A 88 1.83 -6.23 -31.47
CA ALA A 88 2.84 -5.29 -31.94
C ALA A 88 3.54 -4.50 -30.81
N ALA A 89 2.89 -4.27 -29.66
CA ALA A 89 3.43 -3.43 -28.60
C ALA A 89 2.74 -3.64 -27.25
N THR A 90 3.45 -3.32 -26.16
CA THR A 90 2.84 -3.09 -24.85
C THR A 90 2.67 -1.59 -24.63
N THR A 91 1.43 -1.12 -24.54
CA THR A 91 1.09 0.26 -24.19
C THR A 91 0.69 0.37 -22.72
N LEU A 92 0.89 1.54 -22.14
CA LEU A 92 0.39 1.86 -20.80
C LEU A 92 -0.75 2.86 -20.96
N GLU A 93 -1.97 2.37 -20.85
CA GLU A 93 -3.17 3.19 -20.90
C GLU A 93 -3.41 3.82 -19.53
N ARG A 94 -3.81 5.09 -19.55
CA ARG A 94 -4.13 5.87 -18.36
C ARG A 94 -5.60 6.27 -18.39
N ARG A 95 -6.29 6.05 -17.27
CA ARG A 95 -7.64 6.53 -17.02
C ARG A 95 -7.71 7.21 -15.66
N ASP A 96 -8.13 8.46 -15.63
CA ASP A 96 -8.32 9.17 -14.37
C ASP A 96 -9.65 8.74 -13.74
N LEU A 97 -9.64 8.48 -12.44
CA LEU A 97 -10.86 8.15 -11.70
C LEU A 97 -11.76 9.38 -11.62
N THR A 98 -13.07 9.17 -11.75
CA THR A 98 -14.05 10.20 -11.41
C THR A 98 -14.02 10.50 -9.91
N ASN A 99 -14.66 11.58 -9.48
CA ASN A 99 -14.73 11.91 -8.06
C ASN A 99 -15.46 10.83 -7.25
N GLU A 100 -16.49 10.22 -7.83
CA GLU A 100 -17.25 9.13 -7.22
C GLU A 100 -16.40 7.86 -7.10
N GLU A 101 -15.65 7.52 -8.15
CA GLU A 101 -14.71 6.40 -8.13
C GLU A 101 -13.58 6.63 -7.12
N ALA A 102 -13.05 7.85 -7.04
CA ALA A 102 -12.01 8.23 -6.09
C ALA A 102 -12.51 8.17 -4.64
N ALA A 103 -13.74 8.62 -4.37
CA ALA A 103 -14.35 8.51 -3.05
C ALA A 103 -14.53 7.05 -2.62
N ALA A 104 -15.10 6.21 -3.50
CA ALA A 104 -15.24 4.78 -3.25
C ALA A 104 -13.88 4.09 -3.04
N PHE A 105 -12.85 4.52 -3.77
CA PHE A 105 -11.49 4.03 -3.61
C PHE A 105 -10.90 4.40 -2.24
N CYS A 106 -11.07 5.63 -1.79
CA CYS A 106 -10.68 6.07 -0.45
C CYS A 106 -11.39 5.28 0.64
N GLU A 107 -12.71 5.06 0.52
CA GLU A 107 -13.48 4.26 1.48
C GLU A 107 -12.97 2.83 1.59
N ARG A 108 -12.62 2.20 0.45
CA ARG A 108 -12.02 0.86 0.45
C ARG A 108 -10.69 0.84 1.20
N ILE A 109 -9.77 1.76 0.89
CA ILE A 109 -8.46 1.83 1.56
C ILE A 109 -8.64 2.08 3.06
N GLN A 110 -9.52 3.01 3.41
CA GLN A 110 -9.82 3.33 4.80
C GLN A 110 -10.33 2.09 5.55
N LYS A 111 -11.23 1.33 4.94
CA LYS A 111 -11.74 0.08 5.52
C LYS A 111 -10.62 -0.93 5.78
N ASP A 112 -9.76 -1.16 4.80
CA ASP A 112 -8.65 -2.12 4.92
C ASP A 112 -7.67 -1.70 6.04
N LEU A 113 -7.32 -0.41 6.10
CA LEU A 113 -6.44 0.12 7.14
C LEU A 113 -7.07 0.15 8.53
N VAL A 114 -8.37 0.45 8.65
CA VAL A 114 -9.11 0.39 9.93
C VAL A 114 -9.18 -1.03 10.45
N VAL A 115 -9.39 -2.02 9.58
CA VAL A 115 -9.34 -3.44 9.98
C VAL A 115 -7.97 -3.76 10.58
N LEU A 116 -6.89 -3.41 9.90
CA LEU A 116 -5.54 -3.61 10.43
C LEU A 116 -5.33 -2.88 11.77
N GLN A 117 -5.72 -1.61 11.88
CA GLN A 117 -5.61 -0.83 13.11
C GLN A 117 -6.34 -1.49 14.28
N ASN A 118 -7.57 -1.98 14.05
CA ASN A 118 -8.37 -2.65 15.08
C ASN A 118 -7.72 -3.96 15.52
N GLN A 119 -7.20 -4.79 14.59
CA GLN A 119 -6.52 -6.03 14.96
C GLN A 119 -5.23 -5.76 15.75
N LEU A 120 -4.49 -4.71 15.40
CA LEU A 120 -3.32 -4.27 16.17
C LEU A 120 -3.72 -3.75 17.55
N TRP A 121 -4.84 -3.04 17.68
CA TRP A 121 -5.34 -2.55 18.96
C TRP A 121 -5.80 -3.69 19.88
N GLU A 122 -6.57 -4.64 19.34
CA GLU A 122 -7.10 -5.82 20.06
C GLU A 122 -6.05 -6.91 20.30
N GLU A 123 -4.79 -6.70 19.92
CA GLU A 123 -3.69 -7.67 20.05
C GLU A 123 -3.93 -8.98 19.29
N LYS A 124 -4.75 -8.93 18.24
CA LYS A 124 -5.10 -10.07 17.38
C LYS A 124 -4.12 -10.22 16.23
N PHE A 125 -2.84 -10.25 16.57
CA PHE A 125 -1.76 -10.40 15.59
C PHE A 125 -0.54 -11.07 16.21
N GLN A 126 0.36 -11.53 15.35
CA GLN A 126 1.69 -12.00 15.70
C GLN A 126 2.71 -11.29 14.82
N VAL A 127 3.80 -10.81 15.41
CA VAL A 127 4.96 -10.34 14.63
C VAL A 127 5.75 -11.56 14.19
N LEU A 128 5.83 -11.80 12.88
CA LEU A 128 6.63 -12.88 12.31
C LEU A 128 8.09 -12.47 12.18
N ARG A 129 8.32 -11.28 11.62
CA ARG A 129 9.65 -10.71 11.37
C ARG A 129 9.63 -9.21 11.57
N SER A 130 10.75 -8.63 11.98
CA SER A 130 10.94 -7.18 12.02
C SER A 130 12.40 -6.81 11.79
N VAL A 131 12.61 -5.65 11.18
CA VAL A 131 13.94 -5.10 10.87
C VAL A 131 13.94 -3.61 11.17
N GLY A 132 15.01 -3.16 11.85
CA GLY A 132 15.36 -1.75 11.99
C GLY A 132 14.53 -0.95 12.98
N PHE A 133 13.49 -1.49 13.61
CA PHE A 133 12.70 -0.73 14.58
C PHE A 133 13.40 -0.61 15.95
N ASP A 134 13.53 0.61 16.46
CA ASP A 134 14.02 0.90 17.82
C ASP A 134 12.92 0.79 18.89
N VAL A 135 11.66 0.84 18.45
CA VAL A 135 10.45 0.67 19.29
C VAL A 135 9.70 -0.59 18.85
N PRO A 136 8.77 -1.14 19.65
CA PRO A 136 7.93 -2.25 19.20
C PRO A 136 7.25 -1.91 17.86
N PRO A 137 7.38 -2.75 16.81
CA PRO A 137 6.84 -2.45 15.48
C PRO A 137 5.35 -2.11 15.49
N ARG A 138 4.58 -2.75 16.38
CA ARG A 138 3.16 -2.46 16.59
C ARG A 138 2.91 -0.98 16.87
N SER A 139 3.65 -0.37 17.80
CA SER A 139 3.44 1.02 18.21
C SER A 139 3.71 1.98 17.05
N ALA A 140 4.85 1.81 16.37
CA ALA A 140 5.20 2.64 15.21
C ALA A 140 4.16 2.53 14.07
N VAL A 141 3.68 1.30 13.80
CA VAL A 141 2.66 1.07 12.77
C VAL A 141 1.30 1.62 13.20
N ALA A 142 0.92 1.51 14.47
CA ALA A 142 -0.33 2.07 14.99
C ALA A 142 -0.34 3.61 14.91
N ASP A 143 0.77 4.26 15.25
CA ASP A 143 0.92 5.72 15.14
C ASP A 143 0.83 6.18 13.67
N ALA A 144 1.46 5.45 12.76
CA ALA A 144 1.37 5.71 11.32
C ALA A 144 -0.07 5.55 10.80
N LEU A 145 -0.77 4.48 11.18
CA LEU A 145 -2.17 4.26 10.84
C LEU A 145 -3.06 5.36 11.39
N HIS A 146 -2.86 5.79 12.64
CA HIS A 146 -3.59 6.90 13.22
C HIS A 146 -3.38 8.17 12.41
N SER A 147 -2.14 8.53 12.07
CA SER A 147 -1.84 9.72 11.27
C SER A 147 -2.40 9.67 9.84
N ILE A 148 -2.49 8.49 9.22
CA ILE A 148 -3.05 8.33 7.87
C ILE A 148 -4.57 8.40 7.89
N LEU A 149 -5.20 7.83 8.92
CA LEU A 149 -6.65 7.75 9.06
C LEU A 149 -7.25 9.03 9.65
N ASP A 150 -6.45 9.83 10.36
CA ASP A 150 -6.88 11.13 10.89
C ASP A 150 -7.19 12.10 9.74
N GLY A 151 -8.45 12.54 9.67
CA GLY A 151 -8.95 13.38 8.57
C GLY A 151 -9.25 12.64 7.25
N GLY A 152 -9.11 11.31 7.20
CA GLY A 152 -9.42 10.49 6.03
C GLY A 152 -8.31 10.42 4.98
N ILE A 153 -8.49 9.53 3.99
CA ILE A 153 -7.49 9.29 2.93
C ILE A 153 -7.38 10.52 2.02
N ARG A 154 -6.21 11.17 2.05
CA ARG A 154 -5.84 12.30 1.18
C ARG A 154 -4.95 11.81 0.04
N PHE A 155 -4.95 12.51 -1.09
CA PHE A 155 -4.07 12.18 -2.22
C PHE A 155 -2.81 13.05 -2.20
N ALA A 156 -1.65 12.42 -2.47
CA ALA A 156 -0.37 13.11 -2.59
C ALA A 156 -0.34 14.02 -3.83
N PRO A 157 0.63 14.94 -3.99
CA PRO A 157 0.80 15.70 -5.23
C PRO A 157 0.91 14.81 -6.48
N ALA A 158 0.56 15.35 -7.64
CA ALA A 158 0.60 14.62 -8.90
C ALA A 158 2.00 14.07 -9.18
N ILE A 159 2.09 12.77 -9.46
CA ILE A 159 3.36 12.15 -9.85
C ILE A 159 3.68 12.60 -11.28
N SER A 160 4.76 13.37 -11.44
CA SER A 160 5.24 13.81 -12.76
C SER A 160 5.41 12.63 -13.71
N THR A 161 4.73 12.69 -14.85
CA THR A 161 5.09 11.91 -16.03
C THR A 161 6.34 12.56 -16.59
N ARG A 162 7.51 11.92 -16.50
CA ARG A 162 8.67 12.38 -17.28
C ARG A 162 8.22 12.45 -18.74
N LYS A 163 8.23 13.66 -19.32
CA LYS A 163 8.21 13.82 -20.76
C LYS A 163 9.52 13.20 -21.25
N THR A 164 9.41 12.15 -22.03
CA THR A 164 10.52 11.55 -22.77
C THR A 164 11.11 12.58 -23.72
#